data_AF-A0A5Z3HIF6-F1
#
_entry.id   AF-A0A5Z3HIF6-F1
#
_cell.length_a   1.000
_cell.length_b   1.000
_cell.length_c   1.000
_cell.angle_alpha   90.00
_cell.angle_beta   90.00
_cell.angle_gamma   90.00
#
_symmetry.space_group_name_H-M   'P 1'
#
loop_
_entity.id
_entity.type
_entity.pdbx_description
1 polymer ?
#
loop_
_entity_poly.entity_id
_entity_poly.type
_entity_poly.pdbx_seq_one_letter_code
_entity_poly.pdbx_strand_id
1 'polypeptide(L)'
;MTKKTEKENDRIQISAFWLSERQSPYAYNFLKKSDLTHRGEQLSIIRSAITTGLVLNNLFPELSSFINGLNERLTAADLNRFFNDEFKKSDLSNEQLKEQISLMLDSKFNDLILKINNCKN
;
A
#
# COMPACT_ATOMS: atom_id res chain seq x y z
N MET A 1 12.72 -19.43 37.34
CA MET A 1 12.15 -19.69 36.00
C MET A 1 11.24 -18.54 35.61
N THR A 2 11.79 -17.54 34.90
CA THR A 2 11.02 -16.42 34.36
C THR A 2 10.35 -16.88 33.08
N LYS A 3 9.03 -17.07 33.11
CA LYS A 3 8.22 -17.30 31.90
C LYS A 3 8.38 -16.07 31.01
N LYS A 4 9.01 -16.23 29.84
CA LYS A 4 8.91 -15.26 28.74
C LYS A 4 7.42 -15.18 28.38
N THR A 5 6.76 -14.08 28.73
CA THR A 5 5.48 -13.72 28.12
C THR A 5 5.78 -13.41 26.66
N GLU A 6 5.49 -14.36 25.77
CA GLU A 6 5.35 -14.04 24.35
C GLU A 6 4.36 -12.88 24.26
N LYS A 7 4.81 -11.73 23.76
CA LYS A 7 3.89 -10.62 23.47
C LYS A 7 2.83 -11.18 22.52
N GLU A 8 1.59 -11.27 22.97
CA GLU A 8 0.46 -11.57 22.10
C GLU A 8 0.54 -10.61 20.90
N ASN A 9 0.37 -11.15 19.70
CA ASN A 9 0.29 -10.32 18.50
C ASN A 9 -0.97 -9.47 18.61
N ASP A 10 -0.84 -8.24 19.12
CA ASP A 10 -1.93 -7.27 19.17
C ASP A 10 -2.47 -7.05 17.74
N ARG A 11 -3.74 -7.37 17.54
CA ARG A 11 -4.42 -7.22 16.26
C ARG A 11 -5.49 -6.14 16.38
N ILE A 12 -5.46 -5.18 15.46
CA ILE A 12 -6.51 -4.18 15.31
C ILE A 12 -7.47 -4.68 14.23
N GLN A 13 -8.75 -4.81 14.59
CA GLN A 13 -9.82 -5.07 13.63
C GLN A 13 -10.29 -3.75 13.01
N ILE A 14 -10.23 -3.66 11.68
CA ILE A 14 -10.80 -2.54 10.94
C ILE A 14 -12.24 -2.93 10.56
N SER A 15 -13.21 -2.15 11.04
CA SER A 15 -14.62 -2.33 10.69
C SER A 15 -14.82 -2.23 9.17
N ALA A 16 -15.64 -3.12 8.61
CA ALA A 16 -15.92 -3.11 7.18
C ALA A 16 -16.58 -1.77 6.79
N PHE A 17 -16.01 -1.08 5.80
CA PHE A 17 -16.59 0.09 5.17
C PHE A 17 -17.21 -0.31 3.83
N TRP A 18 -18.24 0.42 3.41
CA TRP A 18 -18.85 0.25 2.10
C TRP A 18 -18.06 1.06 1.06
N LEU A 19 -17.77 0.44 -0.08
CA LEU A 19 -17.25 1.12 -1.26
C LEU A 19 -18.38 1.29 -2.26
N SER A 20 -18.57 2.53 -2.73
CA SER A 20 -19.52 2.84 -3.80
C SER A 20 -18.79 3.36 -5.03
N GLU A 21 -19.36 3.09 -6.20
CA GLU A 21 -18.85 3.60 -7.49
C GLU A 21 -18.69 5.12 -7.48
N ARG A 22 -19.62 5.83 -6.83
CA ARG A 22 -19.58 7.30 -6.74
C ARG A 22 -18.41 7.83 -5.92
N GLN A 23 -17.98 7.11 -4.88
CA GLN A 23 -16.92 7.54 -3.98
C GLN A 23 -15.54 7.07 -4.44
N SER A 24 -15.45 5.90 -5.06
CA SER A 24 -14.18 5.28 -5.42
C SER A 24 -14.37 4.39 -6.66
N PRO A 25 -14.57 5.00 -7.85
CA PRO A 25 -14.94 4.29 -9.06
C PRO A 25 -13.87 3.26 -9.46
N TYR A 26 -12.59 3.57 -9.26
CA TYR A 26 -11.49 2.65 -9.54
C TYR A 26 -11.57 1.40 -8.67
N ALA A 27 -11.62 1.57 -7.34
CA ALA A 27 -11.65 0.45 -6.39
C ALA A 27 -12.92 -0.39 -6.54
N TYR A 28 -14.07 0.26 -6.76
CA TYR A 28 -15.33 -0.42 -7.02
C TYR A 28 -15.27 -1.27 -8.30
N ASN A 29 -14.80 -0.68 -9.41
CA ASN A 29 -14.68 -1.41 -10.68
C ASN A 29 -13.66 -2.54 -10.59
N PHE A 30 -12.53 -2.32 -9.92
CA PHE A 30 -11.53 -3.36 -9.69
C PHE A 30 -12.14 -4.55 -8.93
N LEU A 31 -12.76 -4.31 -7.78
CA LEU A 31 -13.33 -5.38 -6.94
C LEU A 31 -14.56 -6.06 -7.58
N LYS A 32 -15.32 -5.35 -8.42
CA LYS A 32 -16.50 -5.89 -9.09
C LYS A 32 -16.17 -6.65 -10.38
N LYS A 33 -15.15 -6.22 -11.14
CA LYS A 33 -14.73 -6.83 -12.42
C LYS A 33 -13.71 -7.94 -12.25
N SER A 34 -12.96 -7.93 -11.15
CA SER A 34 -11.99 -8.99 -10.90
C SER A 34 -12.75 -10.26 -10.49
N ASP A 35 -12.67 -11.29 -11.34
CA ASP A 35 -13.08 -12.67 -11.01
C ASP A 35 -12.11 -13.23 -9.95
N LEU A 36 -11.99 -12.57 -8.81
CA LEU A 36 -11.24 -13.04 -7.66
C LEU A 36 -12.04 -14.20 -7.08
N THR A 37 -11.78 -15.39 -7.62
CA THR A 37 -12.51 -16.64 -7.39
C THR A 37 -12.44 -17.14 -5.95
N HIS A 38 -11.51 -16.62 -5.14
CA HIS A 38 -11.36 -17.02 -3.74
C HIS A 38 -11.41 -15.83 -2.76
N ARG A 39 -12.39 -15.90 -1.83
CA ARG A 39 -12.60 -14.90 -0.77
C ARG A 39 -11.34 -14.60 0.07
N GLY A 40 -10.47 -15.59 0.27
CA GLY A 40 -9.21 -15.41 0.99
C GLY A 40 -8.21 -14.50 0.27
N GLU A 41 -8.13 -14.61 -1.06
CA GLU A 41 -7.26 -13.78 -1.90
C GLU A 41 -7.76 -12.33 -1.94
N GLN A 42 -9.07 -12.15 -2.06
CA GLN A 42 -9.71 -10.83 -1.95
C GLN A 42 -9.35 -10.13 -0.64
N LEU A 43 -9.46 -10.84 0.50
CA LEU A 43 -9.11 -10.29 1.81
C LEU A 43 -7.62 -9.94 1.91
N SER A 44 -6.74 -10.75 1.31
CA SER A 44 -5.31 -10.48 1.27
C SER A 44 -4.98 -9.22 0.46
N ILE A 45 -5.59 -9.08 -0.72
CA ILE A 45 -5.42 -7.91 -1.60
C ILE A 45 -5.93 -6.65 -0.91
N ILE A 46 -7.14 -6.69 -0.33
CA ILE A 46 -7.73 -5.54 0.38
C ILE A 46 -6.84 -5.14 1.56
N ARG A 47 -6.33 -6.10 2.35
CA ARG A 47 -5.42 -5.81 3.46
C ARG A 47 -4.15 -5.12 2.97
N SER A 48 -3.52 -5.67 1.93
CA SER A 48 -2.32 -5.08 1.34
C SER A 48 -2.57 -3.66 0.84
N ALA A 49 -3.67 -3.45 0.12
CA ALA A 49 -4.09 -2.16 -0.40
C ALA A 49 -4.38 -1.13 0.70
N ILE A 50 -5.08 -1.51 1.77
CA ILE A 50 -5.33 -0.63 2.92
C ILE A 50 -4.02 -0.24 3.60
N THR A 51 -3.14 -1.22 3.89
CA THR A 51 -1.86 -0.90 4.56
C THR A 51 -0.97 0.01 3.72
N THR A 52 -0.91 -0.23 2.40
CA THR A 52 -0.13 0.60 1.48
C THR A 52 -0.77 1.98 1.31
N GLY A 53 -2.09 2.00 1.12
CA GLY A 53 -2.87 3.23 0.98
C GLY A 53 -2.80 4.13 2.21
N LEU A 54 -2.77 3.58 3.41
CA LEU A 54 -2.59 4.35 4.65
C LEU A 54 -1.23 5.06 4.69
N VAL A 55 -0.14 4.34 4.37
CA VAL A 55 1.21 4.93 4.31
C VAL A 55 1.26 6.01 3.24
N LEU A 56 0.78 5.71 2.02
CA LEU A 56 0.80 6.66 0.92
C LEU A 56 -0.09 7.87 1.16
N ASN A 57 -1.27 7.70 1.76
CA ASN A 57 -2.16 8.82 2.08
C ASN A 57 -1.57 9.73 3.17
N ASN A 58 -0.83 9.16 4.13
CA ASN A 58 -0.10 9.95 5.12
C ASN A 58 1.04 10.77 4.50
N LEU A 59 1.73 10.22 3.49
CA LEU A 59 2.81 10.90 2.78
C LEU A 59 2.31 11.88 1.71
N PHE A 60 1.21 11.54 1.04
CA PHE A 60 0.63 12.28 -0.10
C PHE A 60 -0.91 12.31 0.02
N PRO A 61 -1.48 13.24 0.81
CA PRO A 61 -2.92 13.30 1.03
C PRO A 61 -3.75 13.47 -0.26
N GLU A 62 -3.19 14.14 -1.27
CA GLU A 62 -3.88 14.40 -2.56
C GLU A 62 -3.86 13.20 -3.52
N LEU A 63 -3.10 12.14 -3.23
CA LEU A 63 -2.94 10.99 -4.11
C LEU A 63 -4.28 10.28 -4.37
N SER A 64 -5.15 10.19 -3.35
CA SER A 64 -6.46 9.55 -3.51
C SER A 64 -7.34 10.29 -4.51
N SER A 65 -7.40 11.62 -4.40
CA SER A 65 -8.14 12.48 -5.33
C SER A 65 -7.58 12.38 -6.74
N PHE A 66 -6.25 12.37 -6.89
CA PHE A 66 -5.57 12.20 -8.18
C PHE A 66 -5.93 10.87 -8.85
N ILE A 67 -5.81 9.75 -8.13
CA ILE A 67 -6.14 8.40 -8.63
C ILE A 67 -7.62 8.34 -9.05
N ASN A 68 -8.52 8.83 -8.20
CA ASN A 68 -9.95 8.79 -8.49
C ASN A 68 -10.35 9.69 -9.66
N GLY A 69 -9.64 10.81 -9.89
CA GLY A 69 -9.85 11.68 -11.03
C GLY A 69 -9.49 11.02 -12.37
N LEU A 70 -8.47 10.16 -12.39
CA LEU A 70 -8.06 9.41 -13.59
C LEU A 70 -8.83 8.09 -13.78
N ASN A 71 -9.26 7.45 -12.69
CA ASN A 71 -10.04 6.22 -12.69
C ASN A 71 -9.41 5.13 -13.59
N GLU A 72 -10.16 4.58 -14.56
CA GLU A 72 -9.68 3.52 -15.46
C GLU A 72 -8.59 3.98 -16.45
N ARG A 73 -8.36 5.29 -16.55
CA ARG A 73 -7.29 5.86 -17.40
C ARG A 73 -5.97 6.02 -16.65
N LEU A 74 -5.92 5.72 -15.35
CA LEU A 74 -4.70 5.82 -14.56
C LEU A 74 -3.62 4.90 -15.13
N THR A 75 -2.47 5.49 -15.46
CA THR A 75 -1.28 4.74 -15.89
C THR A 75 -0.15 4.85 -14.87
N ALA A 76 0.86 3.99 -15.01
CA ALA A 76 2.09 4.09 -14.22
C ALA A 76 2.84 5.41 -14.48
N ALA A 77 2.75 5.96 -15.70
CA ALA A 77 3.38 7.23 -16.04
C ALA A 77 2.74 8.41 -15.28
N ASP A 78 1.42 8.37 -15.09
CA ASP A 78 0.69 9.39 -14.34
C ASP A 78 1.10 9.39 -12.85
N LEU A 79 1.22 8.21 -12.25
CA LEU A 79 1.71 8.07 -10.88
C LEU A 79 3.15 8.55 -10.75
N ASN A 80 4.03 8.17 -11.67
CA ASN A 80 5.43 8.62 -11.66
C ASN A 80 5.52 10.14 -11.78
N ARG A 81 4.69 10.76 -12.63
CA ARG A 81 4.62 12.22 -12.75
C ARG A 81 4.15 12.86 -11.44
N PHE A 82 3.06 12.35 -10.85
CA PHE A 82 2.54 12.86 -9.58
C PHE A 82 3.62 12.84 -8.49
N PHE A 83 4.30 11.72 -8.29
CA PHE A 83 5.34 11.62 -7.27
C PHE A 83 6.51 12.56 -7.56
N ASN A 84 6.98 12.64 -8.80
CA ASN A 84 8.05 13.58 -9.15
C ASN A 84 7.65 15.03 -8.92
N ASP A 85 6.40 15.40 -9.18
CA ASP A 85 5.91 16.76 -8.96
C ASP A 85 5.79 17.05 -7.45
N GLU A 86 5.27 16.13 -6.64
CA GLU A 86 5.21 16.27 -5.17
C GLU A 86 6.60 16.34 -4.54
N PHE A 87 7.55 15.50 -4.97
CA PHE A 87 8.94 15.54 -4.50
C PHE A 87 9.69 16.80 -4.91
N LYS A 88 9.29 17.47 -6.00
CA LYS A 88 9.87 18.75 -6.43
C LYS A 88 9.25 19.95 -5.73
N LYS A 89 8.00 19.86 -5.27
CA LYS A 89 7.32 20.93 -4.51
C LYS A 89 7.90 21.09 -3.11
N SER A 90 8.41 19.99 -2.54
CA SER A 90 9.19 20.05 -1.34
C SER A 90 10.64 20.39 -1.66
N ASP A 91 11.12 21.56 -1.25
CA ASP A 91 12.55 21.78 -0.92
C ASP A 91 12.98 20.92 0.30
N LEU A 92 12.47 19.70 0.40
CA LEU A 92 13.00 18.67 1.28
C LEU A 92 14.22 18.11 0.55
N SER A 93 15.40 18.24 1.16
CA SER A 93 16.64 17.75 0.58
C SER A 93 16.42 16.33 0.07
N ASN A 94 16.49 16.20 -1.26
CA ASN A 94 16.14 15.01 -2.03
C ASN A 94 16.81 13.74 -1.48
N GLU A 95 17.91 13.89 -0.74
CA GLU A 95 18.63 12.84 -0.03
C GLU A 95 17.81 12.16 1.07
N GLN A 96 17.08 12.88 1.93
CA GLN A 96 16.38 12.26 3.07
C GLN A 96 15.19 11.41 2.63
N LEU A 97 14.47 11.85 1.60
CA LEU A 97 13.35 11.11 1.01
C LEU A 97 13.82 9.92 0.19
N LYS A 98 14.90 10.09 -0.60
CA LYS A 98 15.56 8.95 -1.27
C LYS A 98 16.05 7.92 -0.27
N GLU A 99 16.63 8.36 0.85
CA GLU A 99 17.15 7.49 1.89
C GLU A 99 16.01 6.74 2.59
N GLN A 100 14.90 7.41 2.94
CA GLN A 100 13.72 6.73 3.50
C GLN A 100 13.07 5.74 2.51
N ILE A 101 12.96 6.10 1.23
CA ILE A 101 12.41 5.21 0.21
C ILE A 101 13.35 4.02 -0.04
N SER A 102 14.66 4.26 -0.12
CA SER A 102 15.67 3.20 -0.25
C SER A 102 15.63 2.25 0.95
N LEU A 103 15.62 2.79 2.18
CA LEU A 103 15.51 1.97 3.40
C LEU A 103 14.23 1.13 3.44
N MET A 104 13.10 1.70 2.98
CA MET A 104 11.84 0.97 2.92
C MET A 104 11.86 -0.13 1.84
N LEU A 105 12.44 0.15 0.66
CA LEU A 105 12.60 -0.82 -0.42
C LEU A 105 13.58 -1.93 -0.03
N ASP A 106 14.73 -1.60 0.56
CA ASP A 106 15.74 -2.54 1.03
C ASP A 106 15.18 -3.44 2.14
N SER A 107 14.42 -2.89 3.07
CA SER A 107 13.71 -3.69 4.08
C SER A 107 12.74 -4.68 3.45
N LYS A 108 11.92 -4.24 2.48
CA LYS A 108 10.96 -5.12 1.77
C LYS A 108 11.67 -6.18 0.93
N PHE A 109 12.80 -5.84 0.31
CA PHE A 109 13.58 -6.77 -0.51
C PHE A 109 14.30 -7.80 0.36
N ASN A 110 14.86 -7.38 1.50
CA ASN A 110 15.47 -8.29 2.47
C ASN A 110 14.45 -9.24 3.10
N ASP A 111 13.26 -8.75 3.43
CA ASP A 111 12.14 -9.59 3.87
C ASP A 111 11.75 -10.65 2.81
N LEU A 112 11.79 -10.28 1.53
CA LEU A 112 11.52 -11.20 0.43
C LEU A 112 12.62 -12.26 0.28
N ILE A 113 13.89 -11.86 0.35
CA ILE A 113 15.04 -12.77 0.29
C ILE A 113 15.05 -13.73 1.49
N LEU A 114 14.77 -13.24 2.70
CA LEU A 114 14.63 -14.07 3.90
C LEU A 114 13.51 -15.10 3.75
N LYS A 115 12.37 -14.71 3.17
CA LYS A 115 11.27 -15.65 2.88
C LYS A 115 11.69 -16.69 1.84
N ILE A 116 12.42 -16.31 0.80
CA ILE A 116 12.91 -17.25 -0.23
C ILE A 116 13.92 -18.24 0.37
N ASN A 117 14.83 -17.78 1.23
CA ASN A 117 15.87 -18.61 1.82
C ASN A 117 15.32 -19.54 2.92
N ASN A 118 14.32 -19.11 3.69
CA ASN A 118 13.65 -19.95 4.68
C ASN A 118 12.67 -20.97 4.06
N CYS A 119 12.35 -20.88 2.78
CA CYS A 119 11.58 -21.89 2.04
C CYS A 119 12.45 -23.02 1.45
N LYS A 120 13.77 -23.01 1.68
CA LYS A 120 14.71 -24.04 1.18
C LYS A 120 15.15 -25.07 2.23
N ASN A 121 14.57 -25.09 3.42
CA ASN A 121 14.80 -26.10 4.45
C ASN A 121 13.59 -27.01 4.64
#